data_AF-A0A381KN79-F1
#
_entry.id   AF-A0A381KN79-F1
#
_cell.length_a   1.000
_cell.length_b   1.000
_cell.length_c   1.000
_cell.angle_alpha   90.00
_cell.angle_beta   90.00
_cell.angle_gamma   90.00
#
_symmetry.space_group_name_H-M   'P 1'
#
loop_
_entity.id
_entity.type
_entity.pdbx_description
1 polymer ?
#
loop_
_entity_poly.entity_id
_entity_poly.type
_entity_poly.pdbx_seq_one_letter_code
_entity_poly.pdbx_strand_id
1 'polypeptide(L)'
;MSKTAKAALWIMAATMFSKVLGFLRELVLANFYGTGMYADVFVLTLNIPGLIIAVIGSAVATTYIPMYFETKKRLGDEGALKFTNNVLNICYIMAIVIAIIGLLLQSNLLQYLQQDLETTLLSSKQQYYLLK
;
A
#
# COMPACT_ATOMS: atom_id res chain seq x y z
N MET A 1 -4.87 -34.91 -11.67
CA MET A 1 -4.35 -33.53 -11.76
C MET A 1 -3.00 -33.47 -11.05
N SER A 2 -1.97 -32.87 -11.64
CA SER A 2 -0.67 -32.70 -10.98
C SER A 2 -0.81 -31.86 -9.70
N LYS A 3 0.03 -32.10 -8.69
CA LYS A 3 0.04 -31.32 -7.43
C LYS A 3 0.17 -29.81 -7.69
N THR A 4 0.87 -29.44 -8.76
CA THR A 4 1.03 -28.06 -9.23
C THR A 4 -0.26 -27.44 -9.76
N ALA A 5 -1.05 -28.18 -10.56
CA ALA A 5 -2.33 -27.69 -11.07
C ALA A 5 -3.35 -27.44 -9.96
N LYS A 6 -3.38 -28.30 -8.93
CA LYS A 6 -4.25 -28.10 -7.75
C LYS A 6 -3.84 -26.87 -6.94
N ALA A 7 -2.54 -26.64 -6.76
CA ALA A 7 -2.03 -25.45 -6.07
C ALA A 7 -2.32 -24.16 -6.86
N ALA A 8 -2.14 -24.16 -8.19
CA ALA A 8 -2.45 -23.03 -9.04
C ALA A 8 -3.93 -22.65 -8.97
N LEU A 9 -4.85 -23.64 -9.00
CA LEU A 9 -6.28 -23.41 -8.83
C LEU A 9 -6.62 -22.75 -7.50
N TRP A 10 -5.99 -23.18 -6.41
CA TRP A 10 -6.18 -22.55 -5.10
C TRP A 10 -5.70 -21.10 -5.05
N ILE A 11 -4.53 -20.81 -5.63
CA ILE A 11 -3.99 -19.44 -5.70
C ILE A 11 -4.90 -18.55 -6.54
N MET A 12 -5.39 -19.04 -7.68
CA MET A 12 -6.32 -18.29 -8.53
C MET A 12 -7.64 -18.01 -7.82
N ALA A 13 -8.23 -19.02 -7.16
CA ALA A 13 -9.45 -18.86 -6.39
C ALA A 13 -9.29 -17.83 -5.25
N ALA A 14 -8.20 -17.93 -4.48
CA ALA A 14 -7.87 -16.95 -3.45
C ALA A 14 -7.71 -15.54 -4.04
N THR A 15 -7.02 -15.41 -5.17
CA THR A 15 -6.81 -14.12 -5.85
C THR A 15 -8.12 -13.49 -6.33
N MET A 16 -9.00 -14.29 -6.97
CA MET A 16 -10.31 -13.81 -7.38
C MET A 16 -11.14 -13.38 -6.19
N PHE A 17 -11.12 -14.16 -5.11
CA PHE A 17 -11.84 -13.82 -3.88
C PHE A 17 -11.34 -12.49 -3.28
N SER A 18 -10.03 -12.27 -3.21
CA SER A 18 -9.46 -10.99 -2.79
C SER A 18 -9.87 -9.83 -3.69
N LYS A 19 -9.95 -10.03 -5.02
CA LYS A 19 -10.42 -8.99 -5.95
C LYS A 19 -11.90 -8.67 -5.76
N VAL A 20 -12.74 -9.67 -5.50
CA VAL A 20 -14.17 -9.46 -5.19
C VAL A 20 -14.32 -8.65 -3.90
N LEU A 21 -13.58 -8.97 -2.85
CA LEU A 21 -13.59 -8.18 -1.60
C LEU A 21 -13.13 -6.73 -1.83
N GLY A 22 -12.09 -6.53 -2.65
CA GLY A 22 -11.62 -5.21 -3.03
C GLY A 22 -12.67 -4.42 -3.83
N PHE A 23 -13.40 -5.08 -4.73
CA PHE A 23 -14.49 -4.48 -5.48
C PHE A 23 -15.69 -4.12 -4.58
N LEU A 24 -16.06 -4.99 -3.65
CA LEU A 24 -17.11 -4.70 -2.67
C LEU A 24 -16.76 -3.48 -1.81
N ARG A 25 -15.49 -3.34 -1.40
CA ARG A 25 -14.99 -2.14 -0.71
C ARG A 25 -15.23 -0.87 -1.55
N GLU A 26 -14.99 -0.93 -2.85
CA GLU A 26 -15.22 0.20 -3.76
C GLU A 26 -16.70 0.52 -3.95
N LEU A 27 -17.57 -0.49 -4.03
CA LEU A 27 -19.02 -0.29 -4.09
C LEU A 27 -19.57 0.36 -2.81
N VAL A 28 -19.13 -0.10 -1.65
CA VAL A 28 -19.50 0.49 -0.35
C VAL A 28 -19.05 1.95 -0.31
N LEU A 29 -17.80 2.22 -0.67
CA LEU A 29 -17.27 3.59 -0.72
C LEU A 29 -18.10 4.49 -1.64
N ALA A 30 -18.42 4.02 -2.85
CA ALA A 30 -19.23 4.78 -3.80
C ALA A 30 -20.66 5.04 -3.29
N ASN A 31 -21.26 4.09 -2.56
CA ASN A 31 -22.60 4.26 -2.00
C ASN A 31 -22.63 5.28 -0.85
N PHE A 32 -21.62 5.27 0.04
CA PHE A 32 -21.57 6.17 1.19
C PHE A 32 -21.06 7.58 0.84
N TYR A 33 -20.06 7.70 -0.03
CA TYR A 33 -19.36 8.98 -0.28
C TYR A 33 -19.62 9.56 -1.68
N GLY A 34 -20.21 8.80 -2.61
CA GLY A 34 -20.50 9.27 -3.97
C GLY A 34 -19.26 9.73 -4.73
N THR A 35 -19.39 10.79 -5.53
CA THR A 35 -18.29 11.44 -6.29
C THR A 35 -17.87 12.78 -5.68
N GLY A 36 -17.98 12.93 -4.35
CA GLY A 36 -17.63 14.17 -3.65
C GLY A 36 -16.17 14.22 -3.19
N MET A 37 -15.74 15.38 -2.71
CA MET A 37 -14.37 15.63 -2.19
C MET A 37 -13.90 14.59 -1.17
N TYR A 38 -14.79 14.05 -0.33
CA TYR A 38 -14.45 13.01 0.64
C TYR A 38 -14.08 11.67 0.00
N ALA A 39 -14.72 11.31 -1.13
CA ALA A 39 -14.40 10.09 -1.87
C ALA A 39 -12.99 10.20 -2.49
N ASP A 40 -12.64 11.36 -3.06
CA ASP A 40 -11.34 11.61 -3.68
C ASP A 40 -10.19 11.50 -2.65
N VAL A 41 -10.36 12.11 -1.48
CA VAL A 41 -9.37 12.03 -0.38
C VAL A 41 -9.20 10.60 0.10
N PHE A 42 -10.29 9.84 0.21
CA PHE A 42 -10.23 8.44 0.63
C PHE A 42 -9.51 7.56 -0.41
N VAL A 43 -9.83 7.70 -1.70
CA VAL A 43 -9.15 6.98 -2.78
C VAL A 43 -7.65 7.34 -2.81
N LEU A 44 -7.32 8.62 -2.68
CA LEU A 44 -5.93 9.08 -2.57
C LEU A 44 -5.21 8.41 -1.39
N THR A 45 -5.87 8.35 -0.23
CA THR A 45 -5.32 7.73 0.98
C THR A 45 -5.03 6.24 0.77
N LEU A 46 -5.86 5.52 0.01
CA LEU A 46 -5.67 4.10 -0.29
C LEU A 46 -4.56 3.81 -1.29
N ASN A 47 -4.20 4.77 -2.13
CA ASN A 47 -3.07 4.59 -3.05
C ASN A 47 -1.75 4.46 -2.32
N ILE A 48 -1.56 5.17 -1.19
CA ILE A 48 -0.35 5.11 -0.38
C ILE A 48 0.00 3.67 0.04
N PRO A 49 -0.86 2.93 0.76
CA PRO A 49 -0.59 1.53 1.10
C PRO A 49 -0.57 0.63 -0.13
N GLY A 50 -1.39 0.91 -1.15
CA GLY A 50 -1.40 0.17 -2.41
C GLY A 50 -0.04 0.14 -3.10
N LEU A 51 0.64 1.29 -3.17
CA LEU A 51 1.98 1.42 -3.73
C LEU A 51 3.01 0.61 -2.95
N ILE A 52 2.96 0.67 -1.62
CA ILE A 52 3.87 -0.10 -0.74
C ILE A 52 3.72 -1.60 -1.00
N ILE A 53 2.47 -2.10 -1.04
CA ILE A 53 2.19 -3.52 -1.31
C ILE A 53 2.65 -3.92 -2.71
N ALA A 54 2.45 -3.07 -3.73
CA ALA A 54 2.88 -3.36 -5.10
C ALA A 54 4.40 -3.50 -5.21
N VAL A 55 5.16 -2.58 -4.60
CA VAL A 55 6.63 -2.64 -4.59
C VAL A 55 7.13 -3.87 -3.84
N ILE A 56 6.64 -4.11 -2.63
CA ILE A 56 7.06 -5.27 -1.84
C ILE A 56 6.67 -6.58 -2.54
N GLY A 57 5.44 -6.66 -3.06
CA GLY A 57 4.94 -7.84 -3.76
C GLY A 57 5.78 -8.18 -5.00
N SER A 58 6.17 -7.17 -5.78
CA SER A 58 7.07 -7.36 -6.92
C SER A 58 8.45 -7.84 -6.47
N ALA A 59 9.07 -7.20 -5.47
CA ALA A 59 10.37 -7.61 -4.94
C ALA A 59 10.36 -9.04 -4.37
N VAL A 60 9.26 -9.46 -3.73
CA VAL A 60 9.10 -10.83 -3.25
C VAL A 60 9.07 -11.81 -4.42
N ALA A 61 8.26 -11.51 -5.44
CA ALA A 61 8.11 -12.37 -6.61
C ALA A 61 9.39 -12.48 -7.46
N THR A 62 10.11 -11.38 -7.65
CA THR A 62 11.28 -11.32 -8.56
C THR A 62 12.59 -11.67 -7.88
N THR A 63 12.72 -11.44 -6.56
CA THR A 63 14.01 -11.54 -5.87
C THR A 63 13.98 -12.55 -4.73
N TYR A 64 13.00 -12.45 -3.82
CA TYR A 64 12.97 -13.31 -2.64
C TYR A 64 12.69 -14.78 -2.98
N ILE A 65 11.65 -15.06 -3.77
CA ILE A 65 11.29 -16.44 -4.15
C ILE A 65 12.47 -17.18 -4.81
N PRO A 66 13.13 -16.66 -5.86
CA PRO A 66 14.26 -17.37 -6.47
C PRO A 66 15.44 -17.54 -5.51
N MET A 67 15.82 -16.50 -4.74
CA MET A 67 16.90 -16.62 -3.76
C MET A 67 16.58 -17.63 -2.66
N TYR A 68 15.33 -17.69 -2.21
CA TYR A 68 14.89 -18.66 -1.21
C TYR A 68 15.09 -20.09 -1.72
N PHE A 69 14.64 -20.40 -2.94
CA PHE A 69 14.81 -21.74 -3.51
C PHE A 69 16.27 -22.08 -3.83
N GLU A 70 17.09 -21.10 -4.24
CA GLU A 70 18.52 -21.30 -4.42
C GLU A 70 19.21 -21.60 -3.08
N THR A 71 18.91 -20.81 -2.05
CA THR A 71 19.45 -20.99 -0.69
C THR A 71 19.01 -22.34 -0.12
N LYS A 72 17.74 -22.71 -0.29
CA LYS A 72 17.21 -24.01 0.12
C LYS A 72 17.92 -25.17 -0.56
N LYS A 73 18.20 -25.06 -1.86
CA LYS A 73 18.94 -26.08 -2.61
C LYS A 73 20.38 -26.23 -2.12
N ARG A 74 21.04 -25.13 -1.72
CA ARG A 74 22.46 -25.10 -1.30
C ARG A 74 22.68 -25.46 0.17
N LEU A 75 21.80 -25.00 1.06
CA LEU A 75 22.00 -25.04 2.52
C LEU A 75 20.87 -25.80 3.24
N GLY A 76 19.96 -26.43 2.50
CA GLY A 76 18.82 -27.15 3.07
C GLY A 76 17.76 -26.24 3.69
N ASP A 77 16.84 -26.87 4.42
CA ASP A 77 15.70 -26.17 5.05
C ASP A 77 16.14 -25.18 6.13
N GLU A 78 17.14 -25.54 6.96
CA GLU A 78 17.65 -24.64 8.01
C GLU A 78 18.31 -23.38 7.45
N GLY A 79 19.09 -23.51 6.36
CA GLY A 79 19.69 -22.36 5.70
C GLY A 79 18.66 -21.44 5.07
N ALA A 80 17.62 -22.01 4.44
CA ALA A 80 16.51 -21.24 3.89
C ALA A 80 15.72 -20.50 4.99
N LEU A 81 15.48 -21.14 6.13
CA LEU A 81 14.83 -20.50 7.29
C LEU A 81 15.68 -19.35 7.85
N LYS A 82 16.99 -19.53 8.01
CA LYS A 82 17.89 -18.45 8.45
C LYS A 82 17.89 -17.27 7.47
N PHE A 83 17.91 -17.55 6.17
CA PHE A 83 17.79 -16.53 5.13
C PHE A 83 16.48 -15.76 5.24
N THR A 84 15.34 -16.45 5.33
CA THR A 84 14.02 -15.82 5.53
C THR A 84 14.00 -14.95 6.77
N ASN A 85 14.50 -15.45 7.91
CA ASN A 85 14.54 -14.67 9.15
C ASN A 85 15.40 -13.41 9.00
N ASN A 86 16.55 -13.50 8.31
CA ASN A 86 17.39 -12.34 8.08
C ASN A 86 16.70 -11.29 7.18
N VAL A 87 16.06 -11.74 6.09
CA VAL A 87 15.28 -10.85 5.21
C VAL A 87 14.14 -10.19 5.98
N LEU A 88 13.38 -10.95 6.76
CA LEU A 88 12.26 -10.41 7.56
C LEU A 88 12.75 -9.41 8.61
N ASN A 89 13.86 -9.66 9.29
CA ASN A 89 14.44 -8.70 10.24
C ASN A 89 14.81 -7.38 9.55
N ILE A 90 15.42 -7.43 8.36
CA ILE A 90 15.75 -6.23 7.58
C ILE A 90 14.46 -5.50 7.16
N CYS A 91 13.46 -6.23 6.64
CA CYS A 91 12.16 -5.65 6.28
C CYS A 91 11.47 -5.01 7.49
N TYR A 92 11.54 -5.65 8.66
CA TYR A 92 10.96 -5.14 9.90
C TYR A 92 11.63 -3.84 10.36
N ILE A 93 12.96 -3.80 10.35
CA ILE A 93 13.71 -2.57 10.67
C ILE A 93 13.39 -1.47 9.67
N MET A 94 13.38 -1.77 8.35
CA MET A 94 12.99 -0.80 7.33
C MET A 94 11.56 -0.30 7.54
N ALA A 95 10.62 -1.18 7.88
CA ALA A 95 9.24 -0.79 8.15
C ALA A 95 9.14 0.16 9.36
N ILE A 96 9.89 -0.08 10.43
CA ILE A 96 9.97 0.84 11.59
C ILE A 96 10.53 2.20 11.15
N VAL A 97 11.62 2.21 10.37
CA VAL A 97 12.23 3.45 9.88
C VAL A 97 11.23 4.24 9.02
N ILE A 98 10.55 3.58 8.09
CA ILE A 98 9.52 4.22 7.25
C ILE A 98 8.36 4.74 8.10
N ALA A 99 7.93 3.99 9.12
CA ALA A 99 6.87 4.43 10.03
C ALA A 99 7.27 5.68 10.83
N ILE A 100 8.49 5.71 11.38
CA ILE A 100 9.03 6.88 12.10
C ILE A 100 9.12 8.08 11.15
N ILE A 101 9.64 7.89 9.93
CA ILE A 101 9.69 8.92 8.91
C ILE A 101 8.28 9.44 8.63
N GLY A 102 7.30 8.56 8.43
CA GLY A 102 5.90 8.95 8.22
C GLY A 102 5.33 9.80 9.36
N LEU A 103 5.61 9.45 10.61
CA LEU A 103 5.19 10.22 11.78
C LEU A 103 5.85 11.61 11.86
N LEU A 104 7.14 11.70 11.50
CA LEU A 104 7.87 12.98 11.46
C LEU A 104 7.44 13.86 10.28
N LEU A 105 7.06 13.26 9.16
CA LEU A 105 6.54 13.99 8.01
C LEU A 105 5.16 14.56 8.31
N GLN A 106 4.31 13.86 9.08
CA GLN A 106 2.96 14.34 9.41
C GLN A 106 2.99 15.74 10.06
N SER A 107 3.89 15.99 11.00
CA SER A 107 3.97 17.31 11.67
C SER A 107 4.34 18.43 10.70
N ASN A 108 5.24 18.17 9.75
CA ASN A 108 5.70 19.15 8.78
C ASN A 108 4.71 19.32 7.61
N LEU A 109 4.16 18.23 7.06
CA LEU A 109 3.22 18.27 5.93
C LEU A 109 1.93 19.00 6.29
N LEU A 110 1.39 18.77 7.49
CA LEU A 110 0.14 19.41 7.90
C LEU A 110 0.27 20.93 7.98
N GLN A 111 1.45 21.45 8.38
CA GLN A 111 1.70 22.89 8.41
C GLN A 111 1.72 23.48 6.99
N TYR A 112 2.41 22.84 6.04
CA TYR A 112 2.43 23.29 4.65
C TYR A 112 1.05 23.20 3.98
N LEU A 113 0.31 22.12 4.22
CA LEU A 113 -1.04 21.94 3.66
C LEU A 113 -2.06 22.92 4.25
N GLN A 114 -1.99 23.23 5.54
CA GLN A 114 -2.86 24.23 6.16
C GLN A 114 -2.61 25.63 5.59
N GLN A 115 -1.35 25.99 5.38
CA GLN A 115 -0.99 27.30 4.84
C GLN A 115 -1.52 27.50 3.40
N ASP A 116 -1.50 26.44 2.58
CA ASP A 116 -2.02 26.46 1.21
C ASP A 116 -3.56 26.51 1.14
N LEU A 117 -4.23 25.88 2.12
CA LEU A 117 -5.68 25.95 2.28
C LEU A 117 -6.13 27.36 2.70
N GLU A 118 -5.41 28.02 3.61
CA GLU A 118 -5.72 29.40 4.02
C GLU A 118 -5.54 30.42 2.88
N THR A 119 -4.47 30.31 2.08
CA THR A 119 -4.25 31.19 0.91
C THR A 119 -5.32 31.00 -0.17
N THR A 120 -5.80 29.78 -0.38
CA THR A 120 -6.88 29.46 -1.33
C THR A 120 -8.25 29.96 -0.84
N LEU A 121 -8.53 29.87 0.46
CA LEU A 121 -9.77 30.39 1.05
C LEU A 121 -9.80 31.92 1.10
N LEU A 122 -8.66 32.57 1.36
CA LEU A 122 -8.54 34.02 1.33
C LEU A 122 -8.71 34.59 -0.09
N SER A 123 -8.10 33.96 -1.09
CA SER A 123 -8.25 34.38 -2.50
C SER A 123 -9.69 34.23 -3.02
N SER A 124 -10.38 33.14 -2.69
CA SER A 124 -11.79 32.94 -3.06
C SER A 124 -12.76 33.90 -2.35
N LYS A 125 -12.55 34.19 -1.05
CA LYS A 125 -13.33 35.21 -0.32
C LYS A 125 -13.15 36.60 -0.92
N GLN A 126 -11.92 36.97 -1.25
CA GLN A 126 -11.60 38.30 -1.78
C GLN A 126 -12.22 38.51 -3.17
N GLN A 127 -12.29 37.46 -3.98
CA GLN A 127 -12.97 37.47 -5.27
C GLN A 127 -14.50 37.63 -5.13
N TYR A 128 -15.11 37.03 -4.11
CA TYR A 128 -16.54 37.18 -3.81
C TYR A 128 -16.91 38.62 -3.39
N TYR A 129 -16.04 39.30 -2.64
CA TYR A 129 -16.27 40.71 -2.24
C TYR A 129 -16.03 41.72 -3.37
N LEU A 130 -15.22 41.39 -4.38
CA LEU A 130 -14.97 42.26 -5.55
C LEU A 130 -16.05 42.16 -6.64
N LEU A 131 -16.92 41.15 -6.56
CA LEU A 131 -18.06 40.93 -7.47
C LEU A 131 -19.39 41.50 -6.94
N LYS A 132 -19.35 42.26 -5.83
CA LYS A 132 -20.50 42.89 -5.18
C LYS A 132 -20.29 44.40 -5.08
#